data_AF-Q2CER9-F1
#
_entry.id   AF-Q2CER9-F1
#
_cell.length_a   1.000
_cell.length_b   1.000
_cell.length_c   1.000
_cell.angle_alpha   90.00
_cell.angle_beta   90.00
_cell.angle_gamma   90.00
#
_symmetry.space_group_name_H-M   'P 1'
#
loop_
_entity.id
_entity.type
_entity.pdbx_description
1 polymer ?
#
loop_
_entity_poly.entity_id
_entity_poly.type
_entity_poly.pdbx_seq_one_letter_code
_entity_poly.pdbx_strand_id
1 'polypeptide(L)'
;MKHLVRRRARQAMRVALEPVRLLGPGARRWTEARVNARGKRYIPPGLGVRGFFAALEAAGVAHVVLRWFEELPHVARGHDVDILVSDEGMAVVDGLLSYWPRGQQIDVFSVSGANGGGFRPDLLGDSVPGFPPAIAAEILETRRAGHGPWGIPAPRQHALGLAYHAVYLKGYQSGLPPDGKRPPRQKGSRDYDSVLRQLAPGAGLDLPDEITLESLDGYLAAQGWRPERAHLEALKPFNRWLSERP
;
A
#
# COMPACT_ATOMS: atom_id res chain seq x y z
N MET A 1 26.14 22.42 2.59
CA MET A 1 24.81 21.90 2.16
C MET A 1 24.25 20.76 3.03
N LYS A 2 25.03 19.74 3.42
CA LYS A 2 24.56 18.59 4.25
C LYS A 2 23.99 18.96 5.64
N HIS A 3 24.42 20.08 6.24
CA HIS A 3 23.93 20.54 7.54
C HIS A 3 22.56 21.25 7.51
N LEU A 4 22.17 21.85 6.38
CA LEU A 4 20.93 22.62 6.27
C LEU A 4 19.71 21.69 6.11
N VAL A 5 19.89 20.57 5.40
CA VAL A 5 18.90 19.50 5.21
C VAL A 5 18.56 18.82 6.55
N ARG A 6 19.58 18.52 7.38
CA ARG A 6 19.39 17.96 8.73
C ARG A 6 18.63 18.91 9.68
N ARG A 7 18.77 20.23 9.50
CA ARG A 7 18.12 21.23 10.36
C ARG A 7 16.63 21.40 10.01
N ARG A 8 16.28 21.41 8.72
CA ARG A 8 14.89 21.47 8.25
C ARG A 8 14.10 20.21 8.61
N ALA A 9 14.71 19.02 8.52
CA ALA A 9 14.09 17.77 8.96
C ALA A 9 13.78 17.77 10.47
N ARG A 10 14.70 18.27 11.31
CA ARG A 10 14.49 18.39 12.77
C ARG A 10 13.43 19.42 13.15
N GLN A 11 13.31 20.50 12.38
CA GLN A 11 12.33 21.56 12.64
C GLN A 11 10.92 21.15 12.21
N ALA A 12 10.77 20.42 11.09
CA ALA A 12 9.52 19.79 10.68
C ALA A 12 9.05 18.72 11.68
N MET A 13 9.97 17.94 12.26
CA MET A 13 9.67 16.98 13.34
C MET A 13 9.17 17.65 14.63
N ARG A 14 9.56 18.91 14.92
CA ARG A 14 9.22 19.58 16.19
C ARG A 14 7.77 20.04 16.24
N VAL A 15 7.22 20.49 15.11
CA VAL A 15 5.86 21.06 15.00
C VAL A 15 4.76 19.98 14.95
N ALA A 16 5.08 18.77 14.47
CA ALA A 16 4.11 17.69 14.37
C ALA A 16 3.84 16.93 15.70
N LEU A 17 4.69 17.12 16.72
CA LEU A 17 4.70 16.31 17.96
C LEU A 17 4.24 17.07 19.23
N GLU A 18 3.93 18.37 19.15
CA GLU A 18 3.71 19.21 20.34
C GLU A 18 2.59 18.76 21.31
N PRO A 19 1.39 18.34 20.87
CA PRO A 19 0.33 17.98 21.83
C PRO A 19 0.64 16.69 22.62
N VAL A 20 1.56 15.85 22.13
CA VAL A 20 1.85 14.51 22.69
C VAL A 20 3.15 14.51 23.50
N ARG A 21 4.07 15.46 23.26
CA ARG A 21 5.34 15.59 24.03
C ARG A 21 5.17 16.02 25.48
N LEU A 22 4.01 16.57 25.85
CA LEU A 22 3.68 16.86 27.25
C LEU A 22 3.47 15.58 28.08
N LEU A 23 3.31 14.43 27.43
CA LEU A 23 3.19 13.13 28.07
C LEU A 23 4.52 12.37 27.96
N GLY A 24 4.97 11.76 29.06
CA GLY A 24 6.15 10.89 29.04
C GLY A 24 6.01 9.72 28.04
N PRO A 25 7.11 9.08 27.62
CA PRO A 25 7.11 8.05 26.56
C PRO A 25 6.10 6.92 26.78
N GLY A 26 5.88 6.51 28.03
CA GLY A 26 4.89 5.48 28.40
C GLY A 26 3.44 5.96 28.26
N ALA A 27 3.14 7.16 28.72
CA ALA A 27 1.80 7.76 28.62
C ALA A 27 1.41 8.01 27.15
N ARG A 28 2.38 8.42 26.32
CA ARG A 28 2.24 8.55 24.86
C ARG A 28 1.88 7.23 24.19
N ARG A 29 2.65 6.16 24.42
CA ARG A 29 2.36 4.83 23.84
C ARG A 29 0.99 4.31 24.23
N TRP A 30 0.59 4.53 25.48
CA TRP A 30 -0.72 4.15 25.99
C TRP A 30 -1.86 4.93 25.34
N THR A 31 -1.70 6.25 25.12
CA THR A 31 -2.70 7.06 24.42
C THR A 31 -2.77 6.71 22.95
N GLU A 32 -1.64 6.55 22.27
CA GLU A 32 -1.56 6.08 20.87
C GLU A 32 -2.26 4.74 20.69
N ALA A 33 -2.01 3.76 21.56
CA ALA A 33 -2.70 2.47 21.52
C ALA A 33 -4.21 2.58 21.70
N ARG A 34 -4.69 3.53 22.52
CA ARG A 34 -6.13 3.78 22.71
C ARG A 34 -6.78 4.46 21.51
N VAL A 35 -6.13 5.47 20.92
CA VAL A 35 -6.73 6.25 19.82
C VAL A 35 -6.50 5.62 18.45
N ASN A 36 -5.54 4.70 18.34
CA ASN A 36 -5.17 4.02 17.11
C ASN A 36 -5.04 2.50 17.34
N ALA A 37 -6.11 1.89 17.85
CA ALA A 37 -6.17 0.45 18.13
C ALA A 37 -5.87 -0.44 16.90
N ARG A 38 -6.02 0.10 15.68
CA ARG A 38 -5.72 -0.61 14.42
C ARG A 38 -4.27 -0.43 13.94
N GLY A 39 -3.43 0.29 14.67
CA GLY A 39 -2.01 0.46 14.33
C GLY A 39 -1.76 1.23 13.03
N LYS A 40 -2.69 2.08 12.59
CA LYS A 40 -2.56 2.85 11.35
C LYS A 40 -1.34 3.78 11.40
N ARG A 41 -0.68 3.97 10.27
CA ARG A 41 0.46 4.87 10.16
C ARG A 41 0.05 6.14 9.42
N TYR A 42 0.69 7.25 9.78
CA TYR A 42 0.38 8.58 9.25
C TYR A 42 1.65 9.33 8.89
N ILE A 43 1.66 9.94 7.71
CA ILE A 43 2.64 10.96 7.34
C ILE A 43 2.29 12.23 8.14
N PRO A 44 3.20 12.74 8.99
CA PRO A 44 2.92 13.90 9.82
C PRO A 44 2.60 15.15 8.99
N PRO A 45 1.64 16.02 9.41
CA PRO A 45 1.25 17.20 8.64
C PRO A 45 2.42 18.14 8.29
N GLY A 46 3.38 18.31 9.21
CA GLY A 46 4.55 19.16 9.01
C GLY A 46 5.56 18.60 8.01
N LEU A 47 5.51 17.30 7.72
CA LEU A 47 6.31 16.66 6.67
C LEU A 47 5.56 16.70 5.34
N GLY A 48 4.27 16.36 5.35
CA GLY A 48 3.42 16.27 4.17
C GLY A 48 3.85 15.16 3.19
N VAL A 49 2.97 14.81 2.25
CA VAL A 49 3.21 13.71 1.30
C VAL A 49 4.49 13.94 0.47
N ARG A 50 4.63 15.12 -0.13
CA ARG A 50 5.82 15.46 -0.94
C ARG A 50 7.10 15.46 -0.11
N GLY A 51 7.07 15.98 1.12
CA GLY A 51 8.25 16.01 1.99
C GLY A 51 8.66 14.62 2.48
N PHE A 52 7.69 13.73 2.69
CA PHE A 52 7.93 12.33 3.03
C PHE A 52 8.70 11.61 1.92
N PHE A 53 8.21 11.68 0.69
CA PHE A 53 8.87 11.04 -0.45
C PHE A 53 10.24 11.65 -0.77
N ALA A 54 10.38 12.98 -0.66
CA ALA A 54 11.69 13.63 -0.79
C ALA A 54 12.70 13.17 0.28
N ALA A 55 12.24 12.84 1.49
CA ALA A 55 13.10 12.29 2.54
C ALA A 55 13.54 10.85 2.23
N LEU A 56 12.67 10.04 1.62
CA LEU A 56 13.03 8.69 1.16
C LEU A 56 14.06 8.72 0.03
N GLU A 57 13.88 9.58 -0.98
CA GLU A 57 14.87 9.77 -2.05
C GLU A 57 16.22 10.24 -1.51
N ALA A 58 16.21 11.22 -0.59
CA ALA A 58 17.44 11.74 0.03
C ALA A 58 18.17 10.68 0.87
N ALA A 59 17.46 9.66 1.36
CA ALA A 59 18.00 8.52 2.08
C ALA A 59 18.38 7.34 1.16
N GLY A 60 18.15 7.44 -0.16
CA GLY A 60 18.42 6.36 -1.11
C GLY A 60 17.47 5.17 -0.99
N VAL A 61 16.28 5.35 -0.40
CA VAL A 61 15.31 4.27 -0.20
C VAL A 61 14.53 4.04 -1.49
N ALA A 62 14.67 2.84 -2.06
CA ALA A 62 13.85 2.39 -3.17
C ALA A 62 12.40 2.26 -2.71
N HIS A 63 11.49 2.98 -3.38
CA HIS A 63 10.08 2.99 -3.05
C HIS A 63 9.21 3.22 -4.28
N VAL A 64 7.97 2.73 -4.22
CA VAL A 64 6.95 2.86 -5.26
C VAL A 64 5.61 3.20 -4.62
N VAL A 65 4.91 4.20 -5.15
CA VAL A 65 3.48 4.41 -4.86
C VAL A 65 2.68 3.47 -5.73
N LEU A 66 1.98 2.52 -5.13
CA LEU A 66 1.42 1.36 -5.83
C LEU A 66 0.27 1.71 -6.79
N ARG A 67 -0.49 2.76 -6.48
CA ARG A 67 -1.73 3.14 -7.19
C ARG A 67 -2.15 4.56 -6.82
N TRP A 68 -2.98 5.17 -7.66
CA TRP A 68 -3.54 6.51 -7.47
C TRP A 68 -2.47 7.61 -7.32
N PHE A 69 -1.28 7.38 -7.88
CA PHE A 69 -0.14 8.30 -7.77
C PHE A 69 -0.35 9.58 -8.59
N GLU A 70 -1.33 9.59 -9.50
CA GLU A 70 -1.74 10.73 -10.32
C GLU A 70 -2.39 11.84 -9.50
N GLU A 71 -2.98 11.51 -8.35
CA GLU A 71 -3.61 12.48 -7.43
C GLU A 71 -2.55 13.19 -6.56
N LEU A 72 -1.35 12.61 -6.42
CA LEU A 72 -0.34 13.10 -5.50
C LEU A 72 0.20 14.50 -5.87
N PRO A 73 0.49 15.36 -4.87
CA PRO A 73 0.54 15.06 -3.43
C PRO A 73 -0.82 15.21 -2.72
N HIS A 74 -1.90 15.47 -3.45
CA HIS A 74 -3.22 15.61 -2.87
C HIS A 74 -3.86 14.24 -2.71
N VAL A 75 -4.32 13.92 -1.51
CA VAL A 75 -5.02 12.65 -1.25
C VAL A 75 -6.39 13.00 -0.71
N ALA A 76 -7.43 12.50 -1.37
CA ALA A 76 -8.80 12.77 -0.98
C ALA A 76 -9.08 12.25 0.44
N ARG A 77 -9.95 12.97 1.16
CA ARG A 77 -10.30 12.61 2.54
C ARG A 77 -10.85 11.18 2.61
N GLY A 78 -10.28 10.37 3.49
CA GLY A 78 -10.68 8.98 3.69
C GLY A 78 -9.88 7.97 2.83
N HIS A 79 -8.99 8.45 1.96
CA HIS A 79 -8.05 7.61 1.23
C HIS A 79 -6.66 7.64 1.87
N ASP A 80 -5.92 6.56 1.70
CA ASP A 80 -4.54 6.35 2.09
C ASP A 80 -3.58 6.47 0.90
N VAL A 81 -2.30 6.65 1.23
CA VAL A 81 -1.19 6.43 0.29
C VAL A 81 -0.72 5.00 0.47
N ASP A 82 -0.65 4.23 -0.61
CA ASP A 82 -0.15 2.87 -0.58
C ASP A 82 1.23 2.80 -1.22
N ILE A 83 2.24 2.38 -0.45
CA ILE A 83 3.60 2.27 -0.95
C ILE A 83 4.19 0.88 -0.75
N LEU A 84 5.11 0.51 -1.63
CA LEU A 84 6.01 -0.62 -1.48
C LEU A 84 7.44 -0.10 -1.33
N VAL A 85 8.20 -0.65 -0.38
CA VAL A 85 9.60 -0.32 -0.12
C VAL A 85 10.45 -1.60 0.00
N SER A 86 11.77 -1.46 -0.11
CA SER A 86 12.67 -2.57 0.26
C SER A 86 12.61 -2.82 1.77
N ASP A 87 13.00 -4.03 2.19
CA ASP A 87 12.97 -4.41 3.60
C ASP A 87 13.91 -3.52 4.45
N GLU A 88 15.07 -3.14 3.90
CA GLU A 88 16.03 -2.23 4.53
C GLU A 88 15.47 -0.80 4.64
N GLY A 89 14.61 -0.41 3.70
CA GLY A 89 13.94 0.89 3.67
C GLY A 89 12.97 1.10 4.84
N MET A 90 12.46 0.02 5.43
CA MET A 90 11.46 0.08 6.51
C MET A 90 11.94 0.89 7.72
N ALA A 91 13.21 0.78 8.11
CA ALA A 91 13.74 1.52 9.26
C ALA A 91 13.70 3.04 9.04
N VAL A 92 13.92 3.50 7.79
CA VAL A 92 13.82 4.91 7.44
C VAL A 92 12.37 5.35 7.44
N VAL A 93 11.47 4.54 6.86
CA VAL A 93 10.04 4.81 6.82
C VAL A 93 9.48 4.96 8.24
N ASP A 94 9.77 4.03 9.15
CA ASP A 94 9.31 4.08 10.53
C ASP A 94 9.79 5.34 11.27
N GLY A 95 10.99 5.82 10.96
CA GLY A 95 11.52 7.07 11.50
C GLY A 95 10.82 8.35 11.01
N LEU A 96 10.06 8.27 9.92
CA LEU A 96 9.34 9.40 9.31
C LEU A 96 7.84 9.41 9.64
N LEU A 97 7.27 8.28 10.05
CA LEU A 97 5.84 8.12 10.28
C LEU A 97 5.45 8.37 11.75
N SER A 98 4.14 8.55 11.96
CA SER A 98 3.51 8.68 13.26
C SER A 98 2.37 7.67 13.40
N TYR A 99 2.15 7.19 14.61
CA TYR A 99 0.96 6.38 14.97
C TYR A 99 -0.17 7.23 15.56
N TRP A 100 0.04 8.54 15.69
CA TRP A 100 -1.00 9.47 16.08
C TRP A 100 -1.91 9.76 14.87
N PRO A 101 -3.25 9.70 14.98
CA PRO A 101 -4.19 9.84 13.86
C PRO A 101 -4.32 11.28 13.39
N ARG A 102 -3.21 11.85 12.92
CA ARG A 102 -3.09 13.22 12.45
C ARG A 102 -2.12 13.26 11.28
N GLY A 103 -2.58 13.79 10.16
CA GLY A 103 -1.85 13.80 8.89
C GLY A 103 -2.47 12.86 7.87
N GLN A 104 -1.68 12.48 6.86
CA GLN A 104 -2.13 11.63 5.76
C GLN A 104 -1.94 10.16 6.15
N GLN A 105 -3.00 9.35 6.11
CA GLN A 105 -2.87 7.90 6.32
C GLN A 105 -2.00 7.29 5.21
N ILE A 106 -1.15 6.34 5.59
CA ILE A 106 -0.29 5.60 4.67
C ILE A 106 -0.24 4.12 5.06
N ASP A 107 -0.39 3.27 4.06
CA ASP A 107 -0.16 1.84 4.14
C ASP A 107 1.18 1.54 3.46
N VAL A 108 2.08 0.90 4.20
CA VAL A 108 3.45 0.59 3.75
C VAL A 108 3.58 -0.92 3.68
N PHE A 109 3.94 -1.40 2.50
CA PHE A 109 4.30 -2.78 2.22
C PHE A 109 5.82 -2.90 2.08
N SER A 110 6.36 -4.03 2.54
CA SER A 110 7.75 -4.42 2.29
C SER A 110 7.81 -5.71 1.46
N VAL A 111 8.98 -6.04 0.93
CA VAL A 111 9.14 -7.19 0.00
C VAL A 111 8.81 -8.51 0.70
N SER A 112 9.35 -8.71 1.90
CA SER A 112 9.09 -9.92 2.69
C SER A 112 7.94 -9.79 3.68
N GLY A 113 7.36 -8.59 3.82
CA GLY A 113 6.41 -8.29 4.89
C GLY A 113 7.09 -7.95 6.23
N ALA A 114 8.42 -7.90 6.27
CA ALA A 114 9.20 -7.56 7.46
C ALA A 114 8.82 -6.19 8.06
N ASN A 115 9.06 -6.05 9.37
CA ASN A 115 8.95 -4.80 10.13
C ASN A 115 7.55 -4.13 10.05
N GLY A 116 6.48 -4.93 9.94
CA GLY A 116 5.12 -4.40 9.81
C GLY A 116 4.81 -3.87 8.40
N GLY A 117 5.55 -4.32 7.40
CA GLY A 117 5.27 -4.13 5.98
C GLY A 117 4.39 -5.23 5.37
N GLY A 118 3.82 -6.12 6.19
CA GLY A 118 2.86 -7.14 5.76
C GLY A 118 1.58 -7.12 6.60
N PHE A 119 0.64 -7.98 6.23
CA PHE A 119 -0.53 -8.29 7.03
C PHE A 119 -0.15 -9.22 8.18
N ARG A 120 -0.89 -9.14 9.28
CA ARG A 120 -0.77 -10.07 10.42
C ARG A 120 -2.09 -10.81 10.60
N PRO A 121 -2.23 -12.02 10.03
CA PRO A 121 -3.47 -12.82 10.14
C PRO A 121 -3.80 -13.19 11.59
N ASP A 122 -2.79 -13.29 12.46
CA ASP A 122 -2.91 -13.45 13.89
C ASP A 122 -1.82 -12.66 14.64
N LEU A 123 -1.93 -12.56 15.96
CA LEU A 123 -0.97 -11.84 16.80
C LEU A 123 0.33 -12.62 17.05
N LEU A 124 0.40 -13.89 16.64
CA LEU A 124 1.46 -14.84 16.99
C LEU A 124 2.23 -15.39 15.78
N GLY A 125 1.71 -15.25 14.56
CA GLY A 125 2.33 -15.73 13.33
C GLY A 125 3.20 -14.71 12.63
N ASP A 126 3.92 -15.19 11.62
CA ASP A 126 4.75 -14.38 10.74
C ASP A 126 3.92 -13.42 9.90
N SER A 127 4.51 -12.27 9.55
CA SER A 127 3.83 -11.32 8.68
C SER A 127 3.69 -11.88 7.27
N VAL A 128 2.50 -11.73 6.70
CA VAL A 128 2.20 -12.12 5.33
C VAL A 128 2.46 -10.91 4.42
N PRO A 129 3.39 -10.98 3.46
CA PRO A 129 3.67 -9.84 2.60
C PRO A 129 2.45 -9.47 1.76
N GLY A 130 2.34 -8.20 1.36
CA GLY A 130 1.20 -7.75 0.55
C GLY A 130 1.15 -8.37 -0.85
N PHE A 131 2.31 -8.75 -1.37
CA PHE A 131 2.52 -9.48 -2.62
C PHE A 131 3.46 -10.65 -2.36
N PRO A 132 3.47 -11.70 -3.19
CA PRO A 132 4.58 -12.64 -3.24
C PRO A 132 5.92 -11.89 -3.38
N PRO A 133 6.98 -12.26 -2.64
CA PRO A 133 8.24 -11.50 -2.61
C PRO A 133 8.86 -11.27 -4.00
N ALA A 134 8.77 -12.26 -4.90
CA ALA A 134 9.26 -12.11 -6.28
C ALA A 134 8.51 -10.99 -7.04
N ILE A 135 7.19 -10.91 -6.88
CA ILE A 135 6.35 -9.87 -7.49
C ILE A 135 6.66 -8.49 -6.87
N ALA A 136 6.80 -8.43 -5.54
CA ALA A 136 7.16 -7.19 -4.85
C ALA A 136 8.53 -6.66 -5.32
N ALA A 137 9.52 -7.55 -5.45
CA ALA A 137 10.84 -7.21 -5.97
C ALA A 137 10.75 -6.70 -7.43
N GLU A 138 10.00 -7.38 -8.29
CA GLU A 138 9.77 -6.97 -9.68
C GLU A 138 9.17 -5.56 -9.77
N ILE A 139 8.16 -5.23 -8.95
CA ILE A 139 7.56 -3.89 -8.90
C ILE A 139 8.59 -2.82 -8.52
N LEU A 140 9.44 -3.10 -7.52
CA LEU A 140 10.46 -2.16 -7.08
C LEU A 140 11.59 -1.99 -8.10
N GLU A 141 12.01 -3.07 -8.74
CA GLU A 141 13.10 -3.08 -9.73
C GLU A 141 12.70 -2.34 -11.00
N THR A 142 11.49 -2.59 -11.50
CA THR A 142 10.96 -2.00 -12.74
C THR A 142 10.37 -0.60 -12.57
N ARG A 143 10.44 -0.03 -11.35
CA ARG A 143 9.85 1.28 -11.04
C ARG A 143 10.38 2.39 -11.95
N ARG A 144 9.53 3.38 -12.18
CA ARG A 144 9.83 4.58 -12.94
C ARG A 144 9.73 5.82 -12.05
N ALA A 145 10.41 6.89 -12.44
CA ALA A 145 10.18 8.18 -11.80
C ALA A 145 8.76 8.68 -12.09
N GLY A 146 8.05 9.16 -11.07
CA GLY A 146 6.80 9.89 -11.23
C GLY A 146 7.01 11.38 -11.52
N HIS A 147 5.93 12.16 -11.48
CA HIS A 147 5.98 13.63 -11.62
C HIS A 147 6.47 14.36 -10.34
N GLY A 148 6.79 13.63 -9.29
CA GLY A 148 7.24 14.14 -8.00
C GLY A 148 8.42 13.31 -7.47
N PRO A 149 8.79 13.49 -6.19
CA PRO A 149 9.90 12.75 -5.56
C PRO A 149 9.52 11.29 -5.23
N TRP A 150 8.56 10.71 -5.95
CA TRP A 150 8.08 9.35 -5.74
C TRP A 150 8.26 8.48 -6.97
N GLY A 151 8.61 7.22 -6.75
CA GLY A 151 8.57 6.18 -7.78
C GLY A 151 7.13 5.72 -8.04
N ILE A 152 6.87 5.30 -9.27
CA ILE A 152 5.62 4.67 -9.72
C ILE A 152 5.92 3.33 -10.39
N PRO A 153 4.96 2.38 -10.45
CA PRO A 153 5.20 1.11 -11.12
C PRO A 153 5.34 1.33 -12.63
N ALA A 154 6.07 0.44 -13.32
CA ALA A 154 5.97 0.38 -14.77
C ALA A 154 4.54 0.01 -15.21
N PRO A 155 4.11 0.37 -16.44
CA PRO A 155 2.70 0.24 -16.86
C PRO A 155 2.11 -1.15 -16.66
N ARG A 156 2.88 -2.21 -17.01
CA ARG A 156 2.48 -3.60 -16.80
C ARG A 156 2.26 -3.93 -15.33
N GLN A 157 3.23 -3.60 -14.49
CA GLN A 157 3.18 -3.83 -13.04
C GLN A 157 2.09 -3.00 -12.36
N HIS A 158 1.77 -1.81 -12.87
CA HIS A 158 0.66 -0.99 -12.37
C HIS A 158 -0.68 -1.70 -12.62
N ALA A 159 -0.94 -2.13 -13.84
CA ALA A 159 -2.18 -2.81 -14.20
C ALA A 159 -2.35 -4.16 -13.46
N LEU A 160 -1.30 -4.98 -13.44
CA LEU A 160 -1.33 -6.27 -12.72
C LEU A 160 -1.41 -6.08 -11.20
N GLY A 161 -0.69 -5.10 -10.64
CA GLY A 161 -0.77 -4.77 -9.22
C GLY A 161 -2.15 -4.28 -8.81
N LEU A 162 -2.84 -3.52 -9.66
CA LEU A 162 -4.21 -3.08 -9.41
C LEU A 162 -5.21 -4.24 -9.47
N ALA A 163 -5.07 -5.14 -10.46
CA ALA A 163 -5.87 -6.35 -10.55
C ALA A 163 -5.65 -7.27 -9.33
N TYR A 164 -4.38 -7.49 -8.96
CA TYR A 164 -3.99 -8.21 -7.75
C TYR A 164 -4.66 -7.61 -6.50
N HIS A 165 -4.59 -6.28 -6.34
CA HIS A 165 -5.21 -5.60 -5.21
C HIS A 165 -6.73 -5.82 -5.17
N ALA A 166 -7.40 -5.67 -6.31
CA ALA A 166 -8.85 -5.88 -6.42
C ALA A 166 -9.24 -7.32 -6.03
N VAL A 167 -8.52 -8.32 -6.54
CA VAL A 167 -8.81 -9.74 -6.31
C VAL A 167 -8.42 -10.18 -4.90
N TYR A 168 -7.14 -10.03 -4.53
CA TYR A 168 -6.56 -10.68 -3.36
C TYR A 168 -6.57 -9.82 -2.10
N LEU A 169 -6.52 -8.49 -2.22
CA LEU A 169 -6.47 -7.58 -1.07
C LEU A 169 -7.82 -6.93 -0.74
N LYS A 170 -8.77 -6.91 -1.69
CA LYS A 170 -10.13 -6.39 -1.50
C LYS A 170 -11.21 -7.46 -1.64
N GLY A 171 -11.07 -8.39 -2.58
CA GLY A 171 -12.11 -9.37 -2.88
C GLY A 171 -13.44 -8.68 -3.17
N TYR A 172 -14.51 -9.06 -2.46
CA TYR A 172 -15.82 -8.41 -2.60
C TYR A 172 -15.81 -6.89 -2.35
N GLN A 173 -14.89 -6.36 -1.54
CA GLN A 173 -14.78 -4.91 -1.29
C GLN A 173 -14.28 -4.12 -2.50
N SER A 174 -13.80 -4.80 -3.55
CA SER A 174 -13.47 -4.15 -4.82
C SER A 174 -14.71 -3.66 -5.55
N GLY A 175 -15.88 -4.23 -5.26
CA GLY A 175 -17.10 -3.99 -6.02
C GLY A 175 -17.16 -4.72 -7.36
N LEU A 176 -16.22 -5.63 -7.64
CA LEU A 176 -16.30 -6.51 -8.80
C LEU A 176 -17.31 -7.65 -8.56
N PRO A 177 -17.99 -8.13 -9.62
CA PRO A 177 -18.76 -9.36 -9.56
C PRO A 177 -17.88 -10.56 -9.19
N PRO A 178 -18.37 -11.57 -8.45
CA PRO A 178 -17.61 -12.79 -8.23
C PRO A 178 -17.31 -13.56 -9.52
N ASP A 179 -18.27 -13.58 -10.45
CA ASP A 179 -18.25 -14.28 -11.74
C ASP A 179 -19.21 -13.60 -12.73
N GLY A 180 -19.28 -14.12 -13.96
CA GLY A 180 -20.14 -13.57 -15.04
C GLY A 180 -21.65 -13.79 -14.85
N LYS A 181 -22.08 -14.46 -13.77
CA LYS A 181 -23.50 -14.80 -13.54
C LYS A 181 -24.13 -14.00 -12.42
N ARG A 182 -23.33 -13.58 -11.44
CA ARG A 182 -23.80 -12.96 -10.20
C ARG A 182 -23.34 -11.51 -10.13
N PRO A 183 -24.18 -10.58 -9.66
CA PRO A 183 -23.79 -9.19 -9.53
C PRO A 183 -22.75 -8.97 -8.41
N PRO A 184 -22.12 -7.79 -8.35
CA PRO A 184 -21.29 -7.40 -7.21
C PRO A 184 -22.04 -7.51 -5.89
N ARG A 185 -21.38 -8.09 -4.87
CA ARG A 185 -21.97 -8.26 -3.53
C ARG A 185 -21.85 -7.03 -2.64
N GLN A 186 -20.92 -6.13 -2.96
CA GLN A 186 -20.69 -4.89 -2.23
C GLN A 186 -20.39 -3.77 -3.23
N LYS A 187 -20.57 -2.52 -2.81
CA LYS A 187 -20.12 -1.37 -3.59
C LYS A 187 -18.64 -1.11 -3.32
N GLY A 188 -17.83 -1.07 -4.39
CA GLY A 188 -16.43 -0.69 -4.31
C GLY A 188 -16.24 0.80 -4.03
N SER A 189 -15.09 1.16 -3.44
CA SER A 189 -14.69 2.56 -3.26
C SER A 189 -14.16 3.21 -4.55
N ARG A 190 -13.83 2.40 -5.55
CA ARG A 190 -13.34 2.80 -6.87
C ARG A 190 -13.98 1.89 -7.92
N ASP A 191 -14.06 2.37 -9.15
CA ASP A 191 -14.49 1.58 -10.30
C ASP A 191 -13.29 0.84 -10.90
N TYR A 192 -12.99 -0.33 -10.33
CA TYR A 192 -11.82 -1.12 -10.76
C TYR A 192 -11.94 -1.63 -12.19
N ASP A 193 -13.15 -1.92 -12.68
CA ASP A 193 -13.37 -2.38 -14.06
C ASP A 193 -12.93 -1.30 -15.05
N SER A 194 -13.50 -0.10 -14.93
CA SER A 194 -13.16 1.03 -15.81
C SER A 194 -11.67 1.39 -15.75
N VAL A 195 -11.08 1.44 -14.55
CA VAL A 195 -9.65 1.80 -14.40
C VAL A 195 -8.74 0.72 -15.01
N LEU A 196 -9.03 -0.57 -14.79
CA LEU A 196 -8.23 -1.65 -15.37
C LEU A 196 -8.29 -1.62 -16.90
N ARG A 197 -9.47 -1.40 -17.49
CA ARG A 197 -9.62 -1.25 -18.96
C ARG A 197 -8.87 -0.05 -19.51
N GLN A 198 -8.81 1.05 -18.77
CA GLN A 198 -8.03 2.22 -19.17
C GLN A 198 -6.52 1.94 -19.14
N LEU A 199 -6.04 1.20 -18.15
CA LEU A 199 -4.61 0.90 -18.00
C LEU A 199 -4.11 -0.17 -18.98
N ALA A 200 -4.96 -1.13 -19.36
CA ALA A 200 -4.56 -2.33 -20.11
C ALA A 200 -3.85 -2.05 -21.45
N PRO A 201 -4.31 -1.13 -22.33
CA PRO A 201 -3.63 -0.86 -23.59
C PRO A 201 -2.20 -0.34 -23.40
N GLY A 202 -2.00 0.58 -22.45
CA GLY A 202 -0.67 1.12 -22.14
C GLY A 202 0.26 0.12 -21.44
N ALA A 203 -0.31 -0.97 -20.91
CA ALA A 203 0.40 -2.07 -20.28
C ALA A 203 0.68 -3.25 -21.24
N GLY A 204 0.14 -3.22 -22.46
CA GLY A 204 0.20 -4.35 -23.40
C GLY A 204 -0.52 -5.59 -22.87
N LEU A 205 -1.64 -5.40 -22.17
CA LEU A 205 -2.41 -6.48 -21.54
C LEU A 205 -3.74 -6.65 -22.25
N ASP A 206 -4.06 -7.91 -22.58
CA ASP A 206 -5.36 -8.30 -23.12
C ASP A 206 -6.21 -8.83 -21.98
N LEU A 207 -6.92 -7.93 -21.29
CA LEU A 207 -7.79 -8.31 -20.19
C LEU A 207 -8.97 -9.18 -20.65
N PRO A 208 -9.54 -10.02 -19.77
CA PRO A 208 -10.77 -10.73 -20.07
C PRO A 208 -11.90 -9.79 -20.47
N ASP A 209 -12.78 -10.24 -21.38
CA ASP A 209 -13.95 -9.46 -21.83
C ASP A 209 -14.82 -9.02 -20.65
N GLU A 210 -15.10 -9.96 -19.73
CA GLU A 210 -15.79 -9.70 -18.47
C GLU A 210 -14.80 -9.59 -17.30
N ILE A 211 -14.81 -8.46 -16.59
CA ILE A 211 -13.96 -8.23 -15.41
C ILE A 211 -14.71 -8.67 -14.16
N THR A 212 -14.31 -9.82 -13.62
CA THR A 212 -14.87 -10.44 -12.42
C THR A 212 -13.72 -10.91 -11.53
N LEU A 213 -13.99 -11.21 -10.27
CA LEU A 213 -12.97 -11.76 -9.37
C LEU A 213 -12.40 -13.09 -9.91
N GLU A 214 -13.27 -13.94 -10.48
CA GLU A 214 -12.85 -15.22 -11.06
C GLU A 214 -12.04 -15.05 -12.36
N SER A 215 -12.49 -14.19 -13.28
CA SER A 215 -11.78 -13.97 -14.55
C SER A 215 -10.41 -13.31 -14.32
N LEU A 216 -10.32 -12.36 -13.39
CA LEU A 216 -9.04 -11.75 -13.01
C LEU A 216 -8.11 -12.70 -12.26
N ASP A 217 -8.60 -13.61 -11.42
CA ASP A 217 -7.78 -14.64 -10.78
C ASP A 217 -7.18 -15.61 -11.80
N GLY A 218 -7.98 -16.05 -12.78
CA GLY A 218 -7.49 -16.86 -13.90
C GLY A 218 -6.47 -16.10 -14.75
N TYR A 219 -6.73 -14.83 -15.03
CA TYR A 219 -5.81 -13.97 -15.78
C TYR A 219 -4.49 -13.74 -15.03
N LEU A 220 -4.54 -13.42 -13.74
CA LEU A 220 -3.35 -13.25 -12.90
C LEU A 220 -2.55 -14.57 -12.83
N ALA A 221 -3.21 -15.73 -12.81
CA ALA A 221 -2.51 -17.01 -12.89
C ALA A 221 -1.74 -17.16 -14.22
N ALA A 222 -2.39 -16.86 -15.35
CA ALA A 222 -1.75 -16.92 -16.67
C ALA A 222 -0.58 -15.92 -16.82
N GLN A 223 -0.63 -14.80 -16.10
CA GLN A 223 0.44 -13.80 -16.08
C GLN A 223 1.57 -14.11 -15.07
N GLY A 224 1.46 -15.20 -14.29
CA GLY A 224 2.41 -15.55 -13.23
C GLY A 224 2.29 -14.70 -11.96
N TRP A 225 1.16 -14.01 -11.78
CA TRP A 225 0.89 -13.05 -10.70
C TRP A 225 -0.06 -13.57 -9.62
N ARG A 226 -0.61 -14.78 -9.77
CA ARG A 226 -1.41 -15.44 -8.73
C ARG A 226 -0.51 -15.90 -7.58
N PRO A 227 -0.81 -15.56 -6.32
CA PRO A 227 -0.08 -16.08 -5.18
C PRO A 227 -0.11 -17.60 -5.10
N GLU A 228 0.95 -18.18 -4.54
CA GLU A 228 0.97 -19.60 -4.20
C GLU A 228 -0.07 -19.93 -3.13
N ARG A 229 -0.43 -21.21 -3.04
CA ARG A 229 -1.48 -21.71 -2.14
C ARG A 229 -1.30 -21.26 -0.69
N ALA A 230 -0.08 -21.34 -0.14
CA ALA A 230 0.19 -20.92 1.23
C ALA A 230 -0.10 -19.43 1.46
N HIS A 231 0.24 -18.58 0.48
CA HIS A 231 -0.06 -17.15 0.53
C HIS A 231 -1.57 -16.91 0.41
N LEU A 232 -2.27 -17.62 -0.48
CA LEU A 232 -3.74 -17.52 -0.61
C LEU A 232 -4.45 -17.88 0.70
N GLU A 233 -4.04 -18.97 1.38
CA GLU A 233 -4.60 -19.36 2.69
C GLU A 233 -4.41 -18.25 3.73
N ALA A 234 -3.22 -17.65 3.76
CA ALA A 234 -2.89 -16.55 4.66
C ALA A 234 -3.71 -15.28 4.42
N LEU A 235 -4.24 -15.06 3.21
CA LEU A 235 -5.12 -13.94 2.87
C LEU A 235 -6.61 -14.19 3.16
N LYS A 236 -7.04 -15.45 3.32
CA LYS A 236 -8.44 -15.80 3.59
C LYS A 236 -9.06 -15.06 4.78
N PRO A 237 -8.36 -14.80 5.91
CA PRO A 237 -8.94 -14.04 7.02
C PRO A 237 -9.37 -12.60 6.65
N PHE A 238 -8.75 -12.02 5.62
CA PHE A 238 -9.00 -10.63 5.17
C PHE A 238 -9.83 -10.56 3.90
N ASN A 239 -9.93 -11.67 3.16
CA ASN A 239 -10.59 -11.72 1.87
C ASN A 239 -11.69 -12.79 1.87
N ARG A 240 -12.92 -12.35 2.12
CA ARG A 240 -14.11 -13.21 2.16
C ARG A 240 -14.36 -13.96 0.85
N TRP A 241 -13.97 -13.41 -0.30
CA TRP A 241 -14.13 -14.12 -1.56
C TRP A 241 -13.20 -15.33 -1.62
N LEU A 242 -11.95 -15.22 -1.14
CA LEU A 242 -11.05 -16.37 -1.01
C LEU A 242 -11.54 -17.38 0.04
N SER A 243 -12.11 -16.93 1.16
CA SER A 243 -12.59 -17.84 2.23
C SER A 243 -13.76 -18.73 1.78
N GLU A 244 -14.54 -18.27 0.80
CA GLU A 244 -15.72 -18.99 0.28
C GLU A 244 -15.38 -19.93 -0.89
N ARG A 245 -14.11 -19.97 -1.33
CA ARG A 245 -13.66 -20.88 -2.40
C ARG A 245 -13.09 -22.17 -1.80
N PRO A 246 -13.37 -23.32 -2.43
CA PRO A 246 -12.79 -24.61 -2.04
C PRO A 246 -11.27 -24.65 -2.23
#